data_AF-Q6FNL3-F1
#
_entry.id   AF-Q6FNL3-F1
#
_cell.length_a   1.000
_cell.length_b   1.000
_cell.length_c   1.000
_cell.angle_alpha   90.00
_cell.angle_beta   90.00
_cell.angle_gamma   90.00
#
_symmetry.space_group_name_H-M   'P 1'
#
loop_
_entity.id
_entity.type
_entity.pdbx_description
1 polymer ?
#
loop_
_entity_poly.entity_id
_entity_poly.type
_entity_poly.pdbx_seq_one_letter_code
_entity_poly.pdbx_strand_id
1 'polypeptide(L)' 'MHLMYTLDNEGKRVYTLKKMTEEGEITKSAHPARFSPDDKYSRQRVTLKKRYNLLPQ' A
#
# COMPACT_ATOMS: atom_id res chain seq x y z
N MET A 1 0.55 -0.64 -13.88
CA MET A 1 1.17 -1.79 -13.21
C MET A 1 0.12 -2.87 -12.98
N HIS A 2 0.40 -4.10 -13.43
CA HIS A 2 -0.58 -5.20 -13.41
C HIS A 2 -0.42 -6.14 -12.22
N LEU A 3 0.76 -6.20 -11.61
CA LEU A 3 1.01 -7.09 -10.47
C LEU A 3 0.28 -6.54 -9.24
N MET A 4 -0.63 -7.35 -8.71
CA MET A 4 -1.43 -7.07 -7.53
C MET A 4 -1.09 -8.08 -6.42
N TYR A 5 -1.48 -7.78 -5.18
CA TYR A 5 -1.32 -8.71 -4.07
C TYR A 5 -2.40 -8.55 -2.98
N THR A 6 -2.58 -9.60 -2.18
CA THR A 6 -3.22 -9.60 -0.85
C THR A 6 -2.24 -10.13 0.19
N LEU A 7 -2.60 -9.99 1.47
CA LEU A 7 -1.81 -10.56 2.57
C LEU A 7 -2.47 -11.84 3.05
N ASP A 8 -1.70 -12.91 3.21
CA ASP A 8 -2.16 -14.11 3.88
C ASP A 8 -2.18 -13.96 5.40
N ASN A 9 -2.59 -15.02 6.10
CA ASN A 9 -2.65 -15.06 7.56
C ASN A 9 -1.27 -14.91 8.23
N GLU A 10 -0.18 -15.17 7.51
CA GLU A 10 1.20 -14.99 7.98
C GLU A 10 1.76 -13.60 7.64
N GLY A 11 0.99 -12.76 6.94
CA GLY A 11 1.41 -11.45 6.47
C GLY A 11 2.32 -11.50 5.24
N LYS A 12 2.44 -12.64 4.56
CA LYS A 12 3.15 -12.76 3.28
C LYS A 12 2.25 -12.32 2.13
N ARG A 13 2.88 -11.84 1.06
CA ARG A 13 2.16 -11.39 -0.14
C ARG A 13 1.80 -12.56 -1.02
N VAL A 14 0.52 -12.70 -1.34
CA VAL A 14 0.01 -13.60 -2.38
C VAL A 14 -0.22 -12.78 -3.65
N TYR A 15 0.54 -13.06 -4.70
CA TYR A 15 0.51 -12.27 -5.93
C TYR A 15 -0.58 -12.74 -6.90
N THR A 16 -1.16 -11.79 -7.63
CA THR A 16 -2.19 -12.03 -8.64
C THR A 16 -2.21 -10.92 -9.69
N LEU A 17 -2.88 -11.17 -10.80
CA LEU A 17 -3.24 -10.16 -11.80
C LEU A 17 -4.70 -9.70 -11.68
N LYS A 18 -5.51 -10.44 -10.91
CA LYS A 18 -6.93 -10.11 -10.67
C LYS A 18 -7.03 -8.85 -9.81
N LYS A 19 -8.13 -8.08 -9.97
CA LYS A 19 -8.42 -6.89 -9.14
C LYS A 19 -9.14 -7.22 -7.83
N MET A 20 -9.79 -8.37 -7.79
CA MET A 20 -10.53 -8.90 -6.64
C MET A 20 -10.19 -10.38 -6.47
N THR A 21 -10.10 -10.85 -5.22
CA THR A 21 -9.94 -12.29 -4.94
C THR A 21 -11.26 -13.04 -5.09
N GLU A 22 -11.23 -14.37 -4.99
CA GLU A 22 -12.44 -15.20 -5.08
C GLU A 22 -13.34 -15.03 -3.85
N GLU A 23 -12.75 -14.61 -2.72
CA GLU A 23 -13.43 -14.24 -1.48
C GLU A 23 -13.97 -12.79 -1.48
N GLY A 24 -13.71 -12.04 -2.55
CA GLY A 24 -14.18 -10.65 -2.70
C GLY A 24 -13.24 -9.57 -2.17
N GLU A 25 -12.01 -9.91 -1.73
CA GLU A 25 -11.06 -8.91 -1.25
C GLU A 25 -10.48 -8.08 -2.41
N ILE A 26 -10.44 -6.75 -2.26
CA ILE A 26 -9.82 -5.85 -3.24
C ILE A 26 -8.30 -5.93 -3.13
N THR A 27 -7.67 -6.33 -4.22
CA THR A 27 -6.20 -6.47 -4.31
C THR A 27 -5.49 -5.11 -4.37
N LYS A 28 -4.26 -5.04 -3.86
CA LYS A 28 -3.42 -3.83 -3.85
C LYS A 28 -2.31 -3.91 -4.89
N SER A 29 -1.86 -2.77 -5.42
CA SER A 29 -0.70 -2.72 -6.33
C SER A 29 0.55 -3.26 -5.63
N ALA A 30 1.26 -4.20 -6.25
CA ALA A 30 2.53 -4.71 -5.74
C ALA A 30 3.68 -3.69 -5.80
N HIS A 31 3.49 -2.60 -6.54
CA HIS A 31 4.47 -1.56 -6.75
C HIS A 31 4.17 -0.33 -5.89
N PRO A 32 5.20 0.30 -5.30
CA PRO A 32 5.02 1.49 -4.48
C PRO A 32 4.57 2.70 -5.32
N ALA A 33 4.06 3.73 -4.65
CA ALA A 33 3.81 5.01 -5.26
C ALA A 33 5.13 5.64 -5.76
N ARG A 34 5.07 6.37 -6.89
CA ARG A 34 6.24 7.02 -7.47
C ARG A 34 6.79 8.09 -6.52
N PHE A 35 8.11 8.08 -6.30
CA PHE A 35 8.79 9.17 -5.60
C PHE A 35 8.91 10.40 -6.51
N SER A 36 8.68 11.59 -5.94
CA SER A 36 8.90 12.87 -6.60
C SER A 36 9.62 13.81 -5.63
N PRO A 37 10.75 14.43 -6.03
CA PRO A 37 11.50 15.32 -5.15
C PRO A 37 10.76 16.64 -4.84
N ASP A 38 9.78 16.99 -5.67
CA ASP A 38 8.92 18.17 -5.59
C ASP A 38 7.57 17.90 -4.89
N ASP A 39 7.45 16.82 -4.12
CA ASP A 39 6.21 16.44 -3.45
C ASP A 39 5.75 17.46 -2.39
N LYS A 40 4.80 18.31 -2.79
CA LYS A 40 4.16 19.36 -1.99
C LYS A 40 3.34 18.83 -0.80
N TYR A 41 2.98 17.55 -0.77
CA TYR A 41 2.13 16.94 0.27
C TYR A 41 2.93 16.18 1.34
N SER A 42 4.26 16.31 1.33
CA SER A 42 5.14 15.64 2.29
C SER A 42 4.80 15.97 3.75
N ARG A 43 4.53 17.24 4.07
CA ARG A 43 4.15 17.66 5.44
C ARG A 43 2.84 17.00 5.89
N GLN A 44 1.82 17.02 5.04
CA GLN A 44 0.50 16.46 5.31
C GLN A 44 0.60 14.95 5.55
N ARG A 45 1.41 14.26 4.74
CA ARG A 45 1.66 12.82 4.91
C ARG A 45 2.30 12.50 6.26
N VAL A 46 3.29 13.28 6.70
CA VAL A 46 3.92 13.09 8.03
C VAL A 46 2.93 13.38 9.16
N THR A 47 2.16 14.47 9.09
CA THR A 47 1.15 14.80 10.11
C THR A 47 0.08 13.71 10.25
N LEU A 48 -0.38 13.16 9.12
CA LEU A 48 -1.34 12.05 9.11
C LEU A 48 -0.75 10.80 9.76
N LYS A 49 0.47 10.41 9.38
CA LYS A 49 1.15 9.25 9.99
C LYS A 49 1.36 9.43 11.49
N LYS A 50 1.72 10.64 11.94
CA LYS A 50 1.87 10.95 13.37
C LYS A 50 0.56 10.78 14.13
N ARG A 51 -0.56 11.25 13.57
CA ARG A 51 -1.90 11.14 14.20
C ARG A 51 -2.31 9.70 14.47
N TYR A 52 -1.93 8.77 13.60
CA TYR A 52 -2.28 7.36 13.71
C TYR A 52 -1.15 6.48 14.26
N ASN A 53 -0.10 7.08 14.85
CA ASN A 53 1.07 6.36 15.38
C ASN A 53 1.75 5.43 14.35
N LEU A 54 1.78 5.84 13.07
CA LEU A 54 2.39 5.10 11.94
C LEU A 54 3.76 5.64 11.54
N LEU A 55 4.40 6.46 12.38
CA LEU A 55 5.79 6.85 12.18
C LEU A 55 6.70 5.70 12.61
N PRO A 56 7.77 5.38 11.86
CA PRO A 56 8.79 4.46 12.35
C PRO A 56 9.38 4.99 13.66
N GLN A 57 9.61 4.08 14.60
CA GLN A 57 10.33 4.35 15.85
C GLN A 57 11.84 4.36 15.59
#